data_AF-A0A0N4YM80-F1
#
_entry.id   AF-A0A0N4YM80-F1
#
_cell.length_a   1.000
_cell.length_b   1.000
_cell.length_c   1.000
_cell.angle_alpha   90.00
_cell.angle_beta   90.00
_cell.angle_gamma   90.00
#
_symmetry.space_group_name_H-M   'P 1'
#
loop_
_entity.id
_entity.type
_entity.pdbx_description
1 polymer ?
#
loop_
_entity_poly.entity_id
_entity_poly.type
_entity_poly.pdbx_seq_one_letter_code
_entity_poly.pdbx_strand_id
1 'polypeptide(L)'
;MYALGIGNDLMVPYAAALIMEIYKDADNYVVEVFYRNDTSKDPYPMALPGCGTPCTVANMTDLYSNVRLDSYASQQAVSHLLH
;
A
#
# COMPACT_ATOMS: atom_id res chain seq x y z
N MET A 1 -4.89 -0.74 -2.91
CA MET A 1 -5.39 -0.42 -1.56
C MET A 1 -5.59 -1.67 -0.71
N TYR A 2 -6.34 -2.68 -1.16
CA TYR A 2 -6.59 -3.90 -0.38
C TYR A 2 -5.33 -4.70 0.01
N ALA A 3 -4.36 -4.85 -0.89
CA ALA A 3 -3.09 -5.51 -0.57
C ALA A 3 -2.29 -4.77 0.54
N LEU A 4 -2.53 -3.47 0.72
CA LEU A 4 -1.93 -2.66 1.78
C LEU A 4 -2.84 -2.57 3.03
N GLY A 5 -3.99 -3.25 3.05
CA GLY A 5 -4.93 -3.21 4.19
C GLY A 5 -5.62 -1.86 4.44
N ILE A 6 -5.55 -0.91 3.49
CA ILE A 6 -6.13 0.45 3.61
C ILE A 6 -7.38 0.66 2.73
N GLY A 7 -8.00 -0.42 2.26
CA GLY A 7 -9.25 -0.36 1.53
C GLY A 7 -10.43 -0.03 2.45
N ASN A 8 -11.47 0.62 1.92
CA ASN A 8 -12.65 1.02 2.68
C ASN A 8 -13.97 0.50 2.08
N ASP A 9 -13.92 -0.50 1.19
CA ASP A 9 -15.07 -1.11 0.51
C ASP A 9 -15.95 -0.15 -0.31
N LEU A 10 -15.50 1.09 -0.52
CA LEU A 10 -16.16 2.06 -1.37
C LEU A 10 -15.63 1.98 -2.81
N MET A 11 -16.49 2.34 -3.75
CA MET A 11 -16.09 2.47 -5.15
C MET A 11 -15.08 3.62 -5.29
N VAL A 12 -13.95 3.33 -5.96
CA VAL A 12 -12.93 4.34 -6.26
C VAL A 12 -13.54 5.34 -7.25
N PRO A 13 -13.65 6.64 -6.91
CA PRO A 13 -14.25 7.62 -7.80
C PRO A 13 -13.33 7.97 -8.97
N TYR A 14 -13.89 8.63 -9.97
CA TYR A 14 -13.15 9.01 -11.18
C TYR A 14 -11.98 9.93 -10.84
N ALA A 15 -10.84 9.68 -11.50
CA ALA A 15 -9.59 10.40 -11.30
C ALA A 15 -9.06 10.40 -9.84
N ALA A 16 -9.51 9.45 -9.01
CA ALA A 16 -8.88 9.23 -7.72
C ALA A 16 -7.44 8.71 -7.88
N ALA A 17 -6.56 9.10 -6.97
CA ALA A 17 -5.16 8.72 -6.98
C ALA A 17 -4.73 8.18 -5.61
N LEU A 18 -4.03 7.05 -5.62
CA LEU A 18 -3.24 6.59 -4.48
C LEU A 18 -1.79 7.00 -4.75
N ILE A 19 -1.25 7.87 -3.91
CA ILE A 19 0.07 8.46 -4.05
C ILE A 19 0.96 7.85 -2.96
N MET A 20 2.16 7.42 -3.34
CA MET A 20 3.15 6.90 -2.41
C MET A 20 4.40 7.75 -2.56
N GLU A 21 4.77 8.45 -1.50
CA GLU A 21 5.95 9.29 -1.44
C GLU A 21 7.02 8.56 -0.65
N ILE A 22 8.24 8.53 -1.19
CA ILE A 22 9.40 7.93 -0.55
C ILE A 22 10.46 9.02 -0.46
N TYR A 23 10.89 9.32 0.75
CA TYR A 23 11.90 10.35 0.98
C TYR A 23 12.81 9.96 2.13
N LYS A 24 13.94 10.66 2.23
CA LYS A 24 14.90 10.46 3.32
C LYS A 24 14.55 11.38 4.48
N ASP A 25 14.35 10.80 5.65
CA ASP A 25 14.16 11.49 6.92
C ASP A 25 15.28 11.07 7.90
N ALA A 26 16.11 12.04 8.28
CA ALA A 26 17.39 11.81 8.96
C ALA A 26 18.23 10.71 8.26
N ASP A 27 18.45 9.58 8.91
CA ASP A 27 19.24 8.46 8.39
C ASP A 27 18.39 7.35 7.74
N ASN A 28 17.07 7.49 7.76
CA ASN A 28 16.13 6.47 7.27
C ASN A 28 15.42 6.92 6.00
N TYR A 29 15.01 5.95 5.18
CA TYR A 29 14.01 6.19 4.14
C TYR A 29 12.63 5.87 4.69
N VAL A 30 11.72 6.81 4.55
CA VAL A 30 10.33 6.70 5.00
C VAL A 30 9.39 6.74 3.82
N VAL A 31 8.22 6.13 4.01
CA VAL A 31 7.13 6.05 3.06
C VAL A 31 5.90 6.68 3.69
N GLU A 32 5.28 7.58 2.94
CA GLU A 32 3.95 8.10 3.24
C GLU A 32 3.02 7.78 2.08
N VAL A 33 1.78 7.41 2.44
CA VAL A 33 0.76 7.06 1.46
C VAL A 33 -0.38 8.04 1.59
N PHE A 34 -0.81 8.61 0.47
CA PHE A 34 -1.92 9.54 0.41
C PHE A 34 -2.99 9.02 -0.55
N TYR A 35 -4.24 9.31 -0.23
CA TYR A 35 -5.36 9.04 -1.10
C TYR A 35 -6.06 10.36 -1.47
N ARG A 36 -6.13 10.66 -2.76
CA ARG A 36 -6.87 11.82 -3.27
C ARG A 36 -8.09 11.33 -4.02
N ASN A 37 -9.28 11.57 -3.47
CA ASN A 37 -10.56 11.18 -4.08
C ASN A 37 -11.53 12.37 -4.24
N ASP A 38 -11.11 13.57 -3.86
CA ASP A 38 -11.85 14.82 -3.93
C ASP A 38 -10.89 15.89 -4.49
N THR A 39 -11.27 16.57 -5.57
CA THR A 39 -10.43 17.60 -6.19
C THR A 39 -10.47 18.93 -5.46
N SER A 40 -11.47 19.14 -4.58
CA SER A 40 -11.65 20.35 -3.79
C SER A 40 -10.80 20.39 -2.52
N LYS A 41 -10.09 19.30 -2.21
CA LYS A 41 -9.31 19.12 -0.99
C LYS A 41 -7.94 18.53 -1.30
N ASP A 42 -7.05 18.69 -0.32
CA ASP A 42 -5.75 18.04 -0.34
C ASP A 42 -5.88 16.51 -0.17
N PRO A 43 -4.88 15.73 -0.63
CA PRO A 43 -4.84 14.29 -0.43
C PRO A 43 -4.90 13.90 1.06
N TYR A 44 -5.68 12.87 1.38
CA TYR A 44 -5.80 12.35 2.74
C TYR A 44 -4.60 11.45 3.06
N PRO A 45 -3.88 11.66 4.19
CA PRO A 45 -2.84 10.73 4.62
C PRO A 45 -3.47 9.40 5.05
N MET A 46 -2.84 8.31 4.62
CA MET A 46 -3.28 6.93 4.87
C MET A 46 -2.28 6.25 5.81
N ALA A 47 -2.77 5.76 6.95
CA ALA A 47 -1.96 4.99 7.87
C ALA A 47 -1.86 3.53 7.40
N LEU A 48 -0.64 3.03 7.20
CA LEU A 48 -0.40 1.61 6.90
C LEU A 48 -0.62 0.79 8.18
N PRO A 49 -1.58 -0.16 8.21
CA PRO A 49 -1.89 -0.91 9.43
C PRO A 49 -0.67 -1.67 9.94
N GLY A 50 -0.30 -1.48 11.21
CA GLY A 50 0.88 -2.14 11.77
C GLY A 50 2.21 -1.51 11.36
N CYS A 51 2.21 -0.39 10.61
CA CYS A 51 3.38 0.45 10.42
C CYS A 51 3.23 1.77 11.20
N GLY A 52 4.31 2.26 11.80
CA GLY A 52 4.33 3.57 12.45
C GLY A 52 4.08 4.73 11.46
N THR A 53 3.95 5.95 11.97
CA THR A 53 3.79 7.16 11.16
C THR A 53 4.89 8.17 11.51
N PRO A 54 5.86 8.44 10.62
CA PRO A 54 6.02 7.88 9.26
C PRO A 54 6.53 6.42 9.25
N CYS A 55 6.23 5.67 8.18
CA CYS A 55 6.58 4.25 8.04
C CYS A 55 7.94 4.11 7.37
N THR A 56 8.94 3.48 8.00
CA THR A 56 10.23 3.24 7.33
C THR A 56 10.07 2.21 6.19
N VAL A 57 10.82 2.37 5.10
CA VAL A 57 10.85 1.42 3.97
C VAL A 57 11.15 -0.02 4.43
N ALA A 58 12.05 -0.19 5.41
CA ALA A 58 12.40 -1.50 5.97
C ALA A 58 11.17 -2.16 6.62
N ASN A 59 10.54 -1.49 7.59
CA ASN A 59 9.34 -2.00 8.26
C ASN A 59 8.19 -2.28 7.27
N MET A 60 8.00 -1.42 6.25
CA MET A 60 7.00 -1.66 5.21
C MET A 60 7.29 -2.97 4.44
N THR A 61 8.55 -3.18 4.06
CA THR A 61 8.97 -4.37 3.30
C THR A 61 8.72 -5.64 4.11
N ASP A 62 9.05 -5.61 5.41
CA ASP A 62 8.84 -6.74 6.31
C ASP A 62 7.35 -7.02 6.54
N LEU A 63 6.56 -5.96 6.79
CA LEU A 63 5.13 -6.03 7.03
C LEU A 63 4.37 -6.68 5.86
N TYR A 64 4.74 -6.34 4.62
CA TYR A 64 4.06 -6.84 3.42
C TYR A 64 4.76 -8.05 2.77
N SER A 65 5.75 -8.66 3.44
CA SER A 65 6.46 -9.83 2.93
C SER A 65 5.52 -11.00 2.56
N ASN A 66 4.51 -11.26 3.40
CA ASN A 66 3.56 -12.36 3.20
C ASN A 66 2.50 -12.12 2.12
N VAL A 67 2.26 -10.86 1.73
CA VAL A 67 1.32 -10.52 0.64
C VAL A 67 2.03 -10.35 -0.70
N ARG A 68 3.36 -10.26 -0.69
CA ARG A 68 4.18 -10.20 -1.90
C ARG A 68 4.31 -11.60 -2.48
N LEU A 69 3.91 -11.75 -3.73
CA LEU A 69 4.14 -12.96 -4.49
C LEU A 69 5.59 -13.03 -4.97
N ASP A 70 6.21 -14.20 -4.87
CA ASP A 70 7.54 -14.43 -5.44
C ASP A 70 7.49 -14.47 -6.98
N SER A 71 6.41 -15.05 -7.54
CA SER A 71 6.16 -15.04 -8.99
C SER A 71 4.68 -15.22 -9.30
N TYR A 72 4.25 -14.72 -10.46
CA TYR A 72 2.89 -14.97 -10.96
C TYR A 72 2.68 -16.45 -11.36
N ALA A 73 3.74 -17.14 -11.80
CA ALA A 73 3.67 -18.56 -12.16
C ALA A 73 3.37 -19.44 -10.93
N SER A 74 4.04 -19.19 -9.80
CA SER A 74 3.80 -19.93 -8.56
C SER A 74 2.38 -19.69 -8.04
N GLN A 75 1.85 -18.47 -8.14
CA GLN A 75 0.46 -18.17 -7.76
C GLN A 75 -0.56 -18.97 -8.59
N GLN A 76 -0.39 -19.03 -9.92
CA GLN A 76 -1.30 -19.76 -10.80
C GLN A 76 -1.28 -21.27 -10.53
N ALA A 77 -0.10 -21.84 -10.22
CA ALA A 77 0.02 -23.26 -9.88
C ALA A 77 -0.80 -23.62 -8.63
N VAL A 78 -0.79 -22.75 -7.60
CA VAL A 78 -1.63 -22.93 -6.41
C VAL A 78 -3.12 -22.79 -6.74
N SER A 79 -3.49 -21.83 -7.58
CA SER A 79 -4.89 -21.63 -7.99
C SER A 79 -5.47 -22.80 -8.79
N HIS A 80 -4.63 -23.52 -9.55
CA HIS A 80 -5.04 -24.71 -10.30
C HIS A 80 -5.16 -25.97 -9.44
N LEU A 81 -4.49 -26.03 -8.28
CA LEU A 81 -4.62 -27.15 -7.33
C LEU A 81 -5.88 -27.06 -6.45
N LEU A 82 -6.54 -25.90 -6.45
CA LEU A 82 -7.75 -25.62 -5.67
C LEU A 82 -9.05 -25.78 -6.49
N HIS A 83 -8.95 -26.26 -7.73
CA HIS A 83 -10.06 -26.64 -8.62
C HIS A 83 -9.90 -28.11 -9.02
#